data_AF-A0A7V9JAK3-F1
#
_entry.id   AF-A0A7V9JAK3-F1
#
_cell.length_a   1.000
_cell.length_b   1.000
_cell.length_c   1.000
_cell.angle_alpha   90.00
_cell.angle_beta   90.00
_cell.angle_gamma   90.00
#
_symmetry.space_group_name_H-M   'P 1'
#
loop_
_entity.id
_entity.type
_entity.pdbx_description
1 polymer ?
#
loop_
_entity_poly.entity_id
_entity_poly.type
_entity_poly.pdbx_seq_one_letter_code
_entity_poly.pdbx_strand_id
1 'polypeptide(L)'
;MGVGHVYVERDVVSALRAGDVDNAIRLYRRRLVPRLVKSKVSDVLTRLVTDDIRTELRDLRFDDPGRSFHMFLMLYEQRQDLLPHFENIDLHRLEFHLPFFDGDFVASILSVPLDLCLGHGFYTDWLRLFPPAVTEVPWQAYPGHRPCPLPIPAGLESQWSRAETRSEVEAGRRRLLRVADDVLRPGRFPDAILTRRLLRLARWMCRFRSRRGDDTIRSAEFYDRYWTVSGGQFVARPAVPQEQ
;
A
#
# COMPACT_ATOMS: atom_id res chain seq x y z
N MET A 1 -5.81 -5.18 7.35
CA MET A 1 -4.57 -5.75 7.95
C MET A 1 -4.82 -6.58 9.19
N GLY A 2 -5.59 -6.08 10.18
CA GLY A 2 -5.79 -6.72 11.49
C GLY A 2 -6.14 -8.21 11.46
N VAL A 3 -7.41 -8.54 11.36
CA VAL A 3 -7.86 -9.95 11.31
C VAL A 3 -7.77 -10.56 9.92
N GLY A 4 -7.81 -9.73 8.88
CA GLY A 4 -7.95 -10.20 7.50
C GLY A 4 -6.67 -10.73 6.85
N HIS A 5 -5.47 -10.36 7.33
CA HIS A 5 -4.18 -10.80 6.77
C HIS A 5 -4.07 -10.65 5.23
N VAL A 6 -4.78 -9.69 4.65
CA VAL A 6 -4.97 -9.58 3.19
C VAL A 6 -3.64 -9.37 2.46
N TYR A 7 -2.69 -8.66 3.09
CA TYR A 7 -1.40 -8.33 2.50
C TYR A 7 -0.25 -9.21 3.02
N VAL A 8 -0.56 -10.24 3.80
CA VAL A 8 0.42 -11.25 4.25
C VAL A 8 0.41 -12.39 3.23
N GLU A 9 1.33 -12.30 2.27
CA GLU A 9 1.38 -13.22 1.13
C GLU A 9 2.25 -14.44 1.39
N ARG A 10 1.88 -15.57 0.78
CA ARG A 10 2.55 -16.86 1.00
C ARG A 10 4.02 -16.83 0.56
N ASP A 11 4.34 -16.14 -0.53
CA ASP A 11 5.70 -16.03 -1.04
C ASP A 11 6.59 -15.19 -0.11
N VAL A 12 6.07 -14.09 0.44
CA VAL A 12 6.78 -13.27 1.44
C VAL A 12 7.03 -14.08 2.71
N VAL A 13 6.01 -14.74 3.26
CA VAL A 13 6.15 -15.59 4.46
C VAL A 13 7.12 -16.74 4.21
N SER A 14 7.08 -17.38 3.04
CA SER A 14 8.00 -18.48 2.70
C SER A 14 9.44 -17.99 2.63
N ALA A 15 9.70 -16.83 2.03
CA ALA A 15 11.03 -16.22 1.99
C ALA A 15 11.54 -15.90 3.40
N LEU A 16 10.70 -15.34 4.27
CA LEU A 16 11.06 -15.04 5.67
C LEU A 16 11.38 -16.29 6.47
N ARG A 17 10.56 -17.34 6.36
CA ARG A 17 10.81 -18.64 7.04
C ARG A 17 12.06 -19.34 6.53
N ALA A 18 12.44 -19.12 5.26
CA ALA A 18 13.70 -19.59 4.69
C ALA A 18 14.92 -18.74 5.11
N GLY A 19 14.73 -17.66 5.88
CA GLY A 19 15.79 -16.73 6.26
C GLY A 19 16.19 -15.72 5.18
N ASP A 20 15.51 -15.71 4.03
CA ASP A 20 15.77 -14.81 2.91
C ASP A 20 14.95 -13.50 3.05
N VAL A 21 15.34 -12.71 4.05
CA VAL A 21 14.68 -11.43 4.38
C VAL A 21 14.73 -10.44 3.22
N ASP A 22 15.85 -10.42 2.48
CA ASP A 22 16.01 -9.48 1.36
C ASP A 22 15.07 -9.80 0.19
N ASN A 23 14.86 -11.09 -0.12
CA ASN A 23 13.83 -11.48 -1.08
C ASN A 23 12.43 -11.14 -0.60
N ALA A 24 12.11 -11.38 0.68
CA ALA A 24 10.81 -11.02 1.26
C ALA A 24 10.51 -9.52 1.11
N ILE A 25 11.48 -8.67 1.47
CA ILE A 25 11.36 -7.21 1.31
C ILE A 25 11.22 -6.84 -0.17
N ARG A 26 11.99 -7.47 -1.06
CA ARG A 26 11.87 -7.24 -2.52
C ARG A 26 10.48 -7.60 -3.06
N LEU A 27 9.90 -8.72 -2.63
CA LEU A 27 8.57 -9.16 -3.03
C LEU A 27 7.51 -8.13 -2.58
N TYR A 28 7.57 -7.68 -1.33
CA TYR A 28 6.69 -6.63 -0.80
C TYR A 28 6.87 -5.29 -1.55
N ARG A 29 8.12 -4.86 -1.77
CA ARG A 29 8.46 -3.56 -2.37
C ARG A 29 8.09 -3.40 -3.83
N ARG A 30 7.83 -4.47 -4.59
CA ARG A 30 7.31 -4.37 -5.97
C ARG A 30 6.04 -3.50 -6.05
N ARG A 31 5.36 -3.28 -4.92
CA ARG A 31 4.18 -2.43 -4.76
C ARG A 31 4.46 -0.95 -4.52
N LEU A 32 5.68 -0.58 -4.11
CA LEU A 32 5.95 0.71 -3.46
C LEU A 32 6.72 1.75 -4.29
N VAL A 33 7.46 1.36 -5.33
CA VAL A 33 8.35 2.32 -6.04
C VAL A 33 7.86 2.66 -7.46
N PRO A 34 7.38 3.89 -7.70
CA PRO A 34 6.99 4.36 -9.02
C PRO A 34 8.20 4.61 -9.93
N ARG A 35 8.07 4.27 -11.21
CA ARG A 35 9.10 4.45 -12.27
C ARG A 35 9.45 5.91 -12.60
N LEU A 36 8.87 6.90 -11.92
CA LEU A 36 9.03 8.33 -12.23
C LEU A 36 10.33 8.94 -11.70
N VAL A 37 10.83 8.39 -10.59
CA VAL A 37 11.99 8.89 -9.86
C VAL A 37 13.27 8.60 -10.66
N LYS A 38 14.21 9.55 -10.69
CA LYS A 38 15.52 9.35 -11.34
C LYS A 38 16.26 8.18 -10.69
N SER A 39 17.00 7.40 -11.47
CA SER A 39 17.69 6.18 -11.00
C SER A 39 18.49 6.39 -9.71
N LYS A 40 19.36 7.40 -9.66
CA LYS A 40 20.16 7.71 -8.47
C LYS A 40 19.33 7.91 -7.19
N VAL A 41 18.17 8.58 -7.30
CA VAL A 41 17.28 8.83 -6.16
C VAL A 41 16.46 7.58 -5.86
N SER A 42 16.01 6.86 -6.89
CA SER A 42 15.35 5.57 -6.74
C SER A 42 16.22 4.56 -6.00
N ASP A 43 17.52 4.52 -6.27
CA ASP A 43 18.47 3.61 -5.60
C ASP A 43 18.68 3.98 -4.13
N VAL A 44 18.69 5.28 -3.81
CA VAL A 44 18.76 5.76 -2.42
C VAL A 44 17.47 5.42 -1.67
N LEU A 45 16.31 5.77 -2.23
CA LEU A 45 15.01 5.44 -1.62
C LEU A 45 14.83 3.93 -1.47
N THR A 46 15.27 3.16 -2.47
CA THR A 46 15.23 1.70 -2.43
C THR A 46 16.02 1.16 -1.25
N ARG A 47 17.24 1.66 -1.05
CA ARG A 47 18.08 1.24 0.07
C ARG A 47 17.48 1.66 1.39
N LEU A 48 17.14 2.94 1.55
CA LEU A 48 16.52 3.46 2.78
C LEU A 48 15.29 2.64 3.20
N VAL A 49 14.33 2.46 2.28
CA VAL A 49 13.13 1.66 2.58
C VAL A 49 13.48 0.20 2.88
N THR A 50 14.46 -0.38 2.21
CA THR A 50 14.87 -1.76 2.49
C THR A 50 15.53 -1.87 3.87
N ASP A 51 16.40 -0.93 4.22
CA ASP A 51 17.13 -0.90 5.48
C ASP A 51 16.20 -0.61 6.66
N ASP A 52 15.24 0.30 6.48
CA ASP A 52 14.19 0.60 7.46
C ASP A 52 13.32 -0.64 7.71
N ILE A 53 12.77 -1.26 6.64
CA ILE A 53 11.97 -2.49 6.79
C ILE A 53 12.78 -3.59 7.46
N ARG A 54 14.06 -3.77 7.09
CA ARG A 54 14.92 -4.77 7.71
C ARG A 54 15.13 -4.50 9.20
N THR A 55 15.32 -3.24 9.58
CA THR A 55 15.47 -2.81 10.97
C THR A 55 14.21 -3.11 11.78
N GLU A 56 13.05 -2.71 11.27
CA GLU A 56 11.75 -2.97 11.92
C GLU A 56 11.49 -4.48 12.08
N LEU A 57 11.75 -5.28 11.04
CA LEU A 57 11.56 -6.73 11.11
C LEU A 57 12.52 -7.42 12.08
N ARG A 58 13.73 -6.89 12.29
CA ARG A 58 14.69 -7.42 13.27
C ARG A 58 14.23 -7.16 14.70
N ASP A 59 13.59 -6.02 14.92
CA ASP A 59 13.17 -5.58 16.25
C ASP A 59 11.84 -6.26 16.65
N LEU A 60 10.99 -6.60 15.67
CA LEU A 60 9.78 -7.41 15.86
C LEU A 60 10.12 -8.90 15.92
N ARG A 61 10.26 -9.47 17.13
CA ARG A 61 10.59 -10.89 17.32
C ARG A 61 9.36 -11.72 17.64
N PHE A 62 9.03 -12.63 16.74
CA PHE A 62 8.01 -13.68 16.91
C PHE A 62 8.62 -15.02 16.54
N ASP A 63 8.08 -16.12 17.09
CA ASP A 63 8.53 -17.49 16.76
C ASP A 63 8.40 -17.81 15.27
N ASP A 64 7.34 -17.30 14.63
CA ASP A 64 7.17 -17.34 13.18
C ASP A 64 7.59 -16.00 12.55
N PRO A 65 8.65 -15.94 11.72
CA PRO A 65 9.06 -14.72 11.03
C PRO A 65 7.95 -14.06 10.19
N GLY A 66 6.97 -14.84 9.72
CA GLY A 66 5.79 -14.29 9.04
C GLY A 66 4.90 -13.44 9.96
N ARG A 67 4.89 -13.71 11.26
CA ARG A 67 4.17 -12.91 12.27
C ARG A 67 4.85 -11.58 12.53
N SER A 68 6.19 -11.54 12.53
CA SER A 68 6.94 -10.28 12.55
C SER A 68 6.55 -9.38 11.38
N PHE A 69 6.40 -9.96 10.19
CA PHE A 69 5.94 -9.21 9.01
C PHE A 69 4.48 -8.75 9.11
N HIS A 70 3.57 -9.59 9.59
CA HIS A 70 2.19 -9.17 9.87
C HIS A 70 2.14 -8.00 10.85
N MET A 71 2.95 -8.01 11.91
CA MET A 71 3.03 -6.91 12.86
C MET A 71 3.66 -5.65 12.28
N PHE A 72 4.69 -5.78 11.46
CA PHE A 72 5.25 -4.66 10.70
C PHE A 72 4.16 -3.96 9.88
N LEU A 73 3.36 -4.74 9.15
CA LEU A 73 2.24 -4.25 8.37
C LEU A 73 1.14 -3.56 9.22
N MET A 74 0.84 -4.09 10.40
CA MET A 74 -0.09 -3.48 11.34
C MET A 74 0.43 -2.15 11.91
N LEU A 75 1.69 -2.09 12.30
CA LEU A 75 2.27 -0.90 12.93
C LEU A 75 2.61 0.20 11.93
N TYR A 76 2.97 -0.16 10.71
CA TYR A 76 3.45 0.80 9.73
C TYR A 76 2.36 1.21 8.74
N GLU A 77 1.73 0.26 8.05
CA GLU A 77 0.77 0.58 6.99
C GLU A 77 -0.55 1.11 7.58
N GLN A 78 -1.12 0.43 8.59
CA GLN A 78 -2.36 0.91 9.20
C GLN A 78 -2.19 2.23 9.96
N ARG A 79 -1.04 2.44 10.61
CA ARG A 79 -0.75 3.74 11.23
C ARG A 79 -0.75 4.85 10.19
N GLN A 80 -0.13 4.64 9.04
CA GLN A 80 -0.11 5.64 7.97
C GLN A 80 -1.51 5.95 7.42
N ASP A 81 -2.38 4.94 7.33
CA ASP A 81 -3.76 5.13 6.89
C ASP A 81 -4.60 5.91 7.91
N LEU A 82 -4.37 5.69 9.21
CA LEU A 82 -5.15 6.32 10.29
C LEU A 82 -4.60 7.66 10.76
N LEU A 83 -3.30 7.93 10.55
CA LEU A 83 -2.65 9.16 11.02
C LEU A 83 -3.37 10.42 10.53
N PRO A 84 -3.75 10.58 9.24
CA PRO A 84 -4.46 11.78 8.79
C PRO A 84 -5.81 11.99 9.48
N HIS A 85 -6.50 10.91 9.88
CA HIS A 85 -7.75 11.03 10.62
C HIS A 85 -7.50 11.57 12.03
N PHE A 86 -6.56 10.97 12.76
CA PHE A 86 -6.28 11.38 14.14
C PHE A 86 -5.65 12.78 14.24
N GLU A 87 -4.78 13.16 13.30
CA GLU A 87 -4.18 14.49 13.25
C GLU A 87 -5.17 15.61 12.90
N ASN A 88 -6.32 15.28 12.30
CA ASN A 88 -7.34 16.24 11.88
C ASN A 88 -8.70 16.00 12.55
N ILE A 89 -8.71 15.28 13.69
CA ILE A 89 -9.94 14.87 14.37
C ILE A 89 -10.77 16.08 14.83
N ASP A 90 -10.10 17.18 15.17
CA ASP A 90 -10.70 18.46 15.53
C ASP A 90 -11.42 19.13 14.34
N LEU A 91 -10.90 18.94 13.12
CA LEU A 91 -11.46 19.54 11.90
C LEU A 91 -12.76 18.87 11.48
N HIS A 92 -12.84 17.54 11.53
CA HIS A 92 -14.02 16.80 11.09
C HIS A 92 -14.94 16.34 12.24
N ARG A 93 -14.45 16.33 13.49
CA ARG A 93 -15.21 15.94 14.70
C ARG A 93 -15.89 14.58 14.60
N LEU A 94 -15.19 13.62 13.99
CA LEU A 94 -15.64 12.24 13.87
C LEU A 94 -14.68 11.37 14.65
N GLU A 95 -15.22 10.56 15.55
CA GLU A 95 -14.44 9.60 16.33
C GLU A 95 -14.63 8.20 15.76
N PHE A 96 -13.52 7.52 15.45
CA PHE A 96 -13.55 6.15 14.98
C PHE A 96 -13.40 5.18 16.15
N HIS A 97 -14.40 4.30 16.31
CA HIS A 97 -14.25 3.13 17.17
C HIS A 97 -13.55 2.01 16.39
N LEU A 98 -12.40 1.58 16.90
CA LEU A 98 -11.50 0.63 16.24
C LEU A 98 -11.38 -0.69 17.04
N PRO A 99 -12.47 -1.45 17.23
CA PRO A 99 -12.46 -2.64 18.10
C PRO A 99 -11.49 -3.74 17.62
N PHE A 100 -11.18 -3.80 16.32
CA PHE A 100 -10.19 -4.73 15.77
C PHE A 100 -8.73 -4.36 16.11
N PHE A 101 -8.51 -3.21 16.74
CA PHE A 101 -7.20 -2.75 17.23
C PHE A 101 -7.10 -2.83 18.76
N ASP A 102 -8.11 -3.38 19.43
CA ASP A 102 -8.02 -3.72 20.84
C ASP A 102 -6.86 -4.70 21.08
N GLY A 103 -6.09 -4.48 22.16
CA GLY A 103 -4.87 -5.23 22.44
C GLY A 103 -5.14 -6.72 22.70
N ASP A 104 -6.19 -7.04 23.44
CA ASP A 104 -6.55 -8.42 23.78
C ASP A 104 -7.12 -9.14 22.54
N PHE A 105 -7.90 -8.43 21.73
CA PHE A 105 -8.33 -8.94 20.44
C PHE A 105 -7.14 -9.24 19.53
N VAL A 106 -6.20 -8.31 19.37
CA VAL A 106 -5.01 -8.51 18.53
C VAL A 106 -4.17 -9.68 19.06
N ALA A 107 -3.97 -9.79 20.37
CA ALA A 107 -3.25 -10.92 20.97
C ALA A 107 -3.92 -12.26 20.66
N SER A 108 -5.26 -12.32 20.71
CA SER A 108 -6.05 -13.49 20.36
C SER A 108 -5.92 -13.86 18.86
N ILE A 109 -5.84 -12.86 17.98
CA ILE A 109 -5.60 -13.12 16.54
C ILE A 109 -4.18 -13.61 16.30
N LEU A 110 -3.18 -13.07 17.02
CA LEU A 110 -1.79 -13.48 16.88
C LEU A 110 -1.54 -14.92 17.37
N SER A 111 -2.35 -15.45 18.29
CA SER A 111 -2.24 -16.84 18.74
C SER A 111 -2.75 -17.87 17.72
N VAL A 112 -3.49 -17.44 16.69
CA VAL A 112 -3.92 -18.34 15.61
C VAL A 112 -2.70 -18.75 14.77
N PRO A 113 -2.56 -20.01 14.33
CA PRO A 113 -1.50 -20.38 13.39
C PRO A 113 -1.55 -19.55 12.10
N LEU A 114 -0.42 -18.91 11.74
CA LEU A 114 -0.37 -17.96 10.62
C LEU A 114 -0.87 -18.55 9.30
N ASP A 115 -0.55 -19.82 9.03
CA ASP A 115 -0.91 -20.50 7.78
C ASP A 115 -2.43 -20.58 7.54
N LEU A 116 -3.22 -20.60 8.62
CA LEU A 116 -4.68 -20.54 8.54
C LEU A 116 -5.16 -19.16 8.11
N CYS A 117 -4.42 -18.11 8.47
CA CYS A 117 -4.78 -16.73 8.19
C CYS A 117 -4.46 -16.31 6.74
N LEU A 118 -3.45 -16.92 6.11
CA LEU A 118 -3.00 -16.56 4.76
C LEU A 118 -4.11 -16.67 3.72
N GLY A 119 -4.15 -15.71 2.80
CA GLY A 119 -5.18 -15.66 1.75
C GLY A 119 -6.59 -15.44 2.31
N HIS A 120 -6.68 -14.77 3.46
CA HIS A 120 -7.95 -14.44 4.13
C HIS A 120 -8.74 -15.68 4.62
N GLY A 121 -8.05 -16.81 4.82
CA GLY A 121 -8.67 -18.10 5.15
C GLY A 121 -9.41 -18.06 6.49
N PHE A 122 -8.68 -17.80 7.57
CA PHE A 122 -9.22 -17.74 8.93
C PHE A 122 -10.41 -16.80 9.05
N TYR A 123 -10.31 -15.58 8.50
CA TYR A 123 -11.41 -14.62 8.56
C TYR A 123 -12.68 -15.15 7.87
N THR A 124 -12.53 -15.75 6.69
CA THR A 124 -13.67 -16.32 5.96
C THR A 124 -14.30 -17.49 6.72
N ASP A 125 -13.48 -18.33 7.38
CA ASP A 125 -13.98 -19.43 8.21
C ASP A 125 -14.66 -18.91 9.49
N TRP A 126 -14.11 -17.85 10.09
CA TRP A 126 -14.67 -17.19 11.27
C TRP A 126 -16.07 -16.62 10.99
N LEU A 127 -16.30 -16.04 9.81
CA LEU A 127 -17.63 -15.53 9.41
C LEU A 127 -18.73 -16.60 9.44
N ARG A 128 -18.40 -17.88 9.32
CA ARG A 128 -19.38 -18.98 9.39
C ARG A 128 -19.96 -19.20 10.79
N LEU A 129 -19.34 -18.62 11.82
CA LEU A 129 -19.83 -18.69 13.20
C LEU A 129 -20.87 -17.60 13.49
N PHE A 130 -21.06 -16.65 12.58
CA PHE A 130 -22.06 -15.59 12.71
C PHE A 130 -23.43 -16.06 12.19
N PRO A 131 -24.51 -15.34 12.49
CA PRO A 131 -25.83 -15.65 11.95
C PRO A 131 -25.80 -15.85 10.42
N PRO A 132 -26.60 -16.79 9.87
CA PRO A 132 -26.54 -17.18 8.45
C PRO A 132 -26.56 -15.99 7.46
N ALA A 133 -27.33 -14.95 7.78
CA ALA A 133 -27.42 -13.71 7.00
C ALA A 133 -26.07 -13.08 6.61
N VAL A 134 -25.01 -13.26 7.41
CA VAL A 134 -23.65 -12.75 7.12
C VAL A 134 -23.00 -13.49 5.94
N THR A 135 -23.42 -14.73 5.69
CA THR A 135 -22.84 -15.62 4.69
C THR A 135 -23.77 -15.94 3.52
N GLU A 136 -24.97 -15.36 3.49
CA GLU A 136 -26.00 -15.60 2.48
C GLU A 136 -25.81 -14.77 1.20
N VAL A 137 -25.03 -13.70 1.26
CA VAL A 137 -24.84 -12.77 0.14
C VAL A 137 -23.51 -13.04 -0.56
N PRO A 138 -23.49 -13.20 -1.90
CA PRO A 138 -22.25 -13.33 -2.65
C PRO A 138 -21.30 -12.14 -2.42
N TRP A 139 -20.02 -12.44 -2.18
CA TRP A 139 -18.97 -11.44 -1.97
C TRP A 139 -17.83 -11.64 -2.97
N GLN A 140 -16.99 -10.61 -3.14
CA GLN A 140 -15.86 -10.66 -4.06
C GLN A 140 -14.55 -10.88 -3.32
N ALA A 141 -13.82 -11.92 -3.69
CA ALA A 141 -12.51 -12.24 -3.14
C ALA A 141 -11.39 -11.42 -3.79
N TYR A 142 -10.30 -11.18 -3.05
CA TYR A 142 -9.07 -10.65 -3.62
C TYR A 142 -8.45 -11.67 -4.61
N PRO A 143 -7.81 -11.23 -5.71
CA PRO A 143 -7.14 -12.13 -6.63
C PRO A 143 -6.11 -13.01 -5.91
N GLY A 144 -6.16 -14.33 -6.14
CA GLY A 144 -5.27 -15.30 -5.48
C GLY A 144 -5.70 -15.74 -4.07
N HIS A 145 -6.82 -15.22 -3.56
CA HIS A 145 -7.38 -15.62 -2.26
C HIS A 145 -8.47 -16.68 -2.42
N ARG A 146 -8.96 -17.22 -1.30
CA ARG A 146 -10.07 -18.18 -1.30
C ARG A 146 -11.30 -17.56 -1.99
N PRO A 147 -11.90 -18.22 -3.00
CA PRO A 147 -13.06 -17.68 -3.70
C PRO A 147 -14.31 -17.68 -2.81
N CYS A 148 -15.28 -16.85 -3.16
CA CYS A 148 -16.61 -16.90 -2.58
C CYS A 148 -17.25 -18.27 -2.88
N PRO A 149 -17.81 -18.95 -1.87
CA PRO A 149 -18.44 -20.26 -2.07
C PRO A 149 -19.82 -20.17 -2.72
N LEU A 150 -20.44 -18.99 -2.74
CA LEU A 150 -21.75 -18.76 -3.34
C LEU A 150 -21.65 -18.51 -4.85
N PRO A 151 -22.68 -18.89 -5.63
CA PRO A 151 -22.74 -18.53 -7.04
C PRO A 151 -22.74 -17.00 -7.19
N ILE A 152 -21.86 -16.51 -8.06
CA ILE A 152 -21.81 -15.08 -8.39
C ILE A 152 -22.80 -14.84 -9.55
N PRO A 153 -23.79 -13.94 -9.38
CA PRO A 153 -24.69 -13.58 -10.46
C PRO A 153 -23.95 -13.07 -11.70
N ALA A 154 -24.45 -13.42 -12.89
CA ALA A 154 -23.90 -12.95 -14.15
C ALA A 154 -24.16 -11.44 -14.33
N GLY A 155 -23.31 -10.77 -15.12
CA GLY A 155 -23.46 -9.35 -15.44
C GLY A 155 -23.07 -8.38 -14.32
N LEU A 156 -22.48 -8.87 -13.22
CA LEU A 156 -21.94 -8.03 -12.16
C LEU A 156 -20.55 -7.52 -12.50
N GLU A 157 -20.27 -6.27 -12.17
CA GLU A 157 -18.92 -5.72 -12.23
C GLU A 157 -18.09 -6.19 -11.04
N SER A 158 -16.80 -6.45 -11.29
CA SER A 158 -15.85 -6.63 -10.21
C SER A 158 -15.44 -5.28 -9.61
N GLN A 159 -15.30 -5.23 -8.28
CA GLN A 159 -14.62 -4.16 -7.57
C GLN A 159 -13.18 -3.95 -8.08
N TRP A 160 -12.57 -5.00 -8.66
CA TRP A 160 -11.26 -4.96 -9.30
C TRP A 160 -11.32 -4.50 -10.77
N SER A 161 -12.48 -4.63 -11.41
CA SER A 161 -12.71 -4.20 -12.79
C SER A 161 -13.30 -2.79 -12.90
N ARG A 162 -13.81 -2.23 -11.79
CA ARG A 162 -14.48 -0.92 -11.63
C ARG A 162 -14.65 -0.15 -12.95
N ALA A 163 -15.83 -0.25 -13.56
CA ALA A 163 -16.24 0.75 -14.52
C ALA A 163 -16.66 1.99 -13.70
N GLU A 164 -15.72 2.89 -13.48
CA GLU A 164 -16.05 4.22 -12.99
C GLU A 164 -17.10 4.87 -13.91
N THR A 165 -18.05 5.62 -13.35
CA THR A 165 -19.04 6.34 -14.14
C THR A 165 -18.30 7.26 -15.11
N ARG A 166 -18.75 7.38 -16.37
CA ARG A 166 -18.03 8.19 -17.37
C ARG A 166 -17.73 9.62 -16.87
N SER A 167 -18.63 10.22 -16.11
CA SER A 167 -18.47 11.55 -15.49
C SER A 167 -17.35 11.58 -14.42
N GLU A 168 -17.25 10.55 -13.59
CA GLU A 168 -16.22 10.41 -12.55
C GLU A 168 -14.84 10.21 -13.18
N VAL A 169 -14.73 9.35 -14.20
CA VAL A 169 -13.48 9.16 -14.97
C VAL A 169 -13.03 10.48 -15.59
N GLU A 170 -13.97 11.23 -16.18
CA GLU A 170 -13.66 12.49 -16.85
C GLU A 170 -13.27 13.59 -15.85
N ALA A 171 -13.91 13.65 -14.69
CA ALA A 171 -13.55 14.56 -13.61
C ALA A 171 -12.17 14.22 -13.01
N GLY A 172 -11.94 12.95 -12.69
CA GLY A 172 -10.65 12.44 -12.20
C GLY A 172 -9.51 12.70 -13.18
N ARG A 173 -9.72 12.43 -14.47
CA ARG A 173 -8.74 12.72 -15.52
C ARG A 173 -8.44 14.22 -15.64
N ARG A 174 -9.46 15.08 -15.61
CA ARG A 174 -9.26 16.54 -15.63
C ARG A 174 -8.46 17.03 -14.42
N ARG A 175 -8.68 16.44 -13.24
CA ARG A 175 -7.86 16.70 -12.05
C ARG A 175 -6.41 16.28 -12.30
N LEU A 176 -6.16 15.06 -12.76
CA LEU A 176 -4.80 14.55 -13.00
C LEU A 176 -4.05 15.36 -14.06
N LEU A 177 -4.70 15.74 -15.15
CA LEU A 177 -4.06 16.58 -16.17
C LEU A 177 -3.68 17.97 -15.62
N ARG A 178 -4.52 18.57 -14.76
CA ARG A 178 -4.19 19.83 -14.07
C ARG A 178 -2.99 19.66 -13.15
N VAL A 179 -2.97 18.60 -12.35
CA VAL A 179 -1.82 18.25 -11.50
C VAL A 179 -0.54 18.11 -12.32
N ALA A 180 -0.59 17.37 -13.44
CA ALA A 180 0.56 17.22 -14.31
C ALA A 180 1.03 18.57 -14.89
N ASP A 181 0.10 19.44 -15.27
CA ASP A 181 0.41 20.79 -15.77
C ASP A 181 1.03 21.67 -14.67
N ASP A 182 0.50 21.60 -13.45
CA ASP A 182 1.01 22.34 -12.28
C ASP A 182 2.44 21.92 -11.92
N VAL A 183 2.71 20.61 -11.85
CA VAL A 183 4.05 20.08 -11.56
C VAL A 183 5.03 20.40 -12.68
N LEU A 184 4.60 20.34 -13.95
CA LEU A 184 5.45 20.64 -15.11
C LEU A 184 5.79 22.13 -15.28
N ARG A 185 5.22 23.03 -14.46
CA ARG A 185 5.48 24.47 -14.56
C ARG A 185 6.99 24.78 -14.55
N PRO A 186 7.45 25.68 -15.44
CA PRO A 186 8.84 26.15 -15.43
C PRO A 186 9.24 26.72 -14.06
N GLY A 187 10.48 26.48 -13.62
CA GLY A 187 11.01 26.99 -12.35
C GLY A 187 10.53 26.27 -11.08
N ARG A 188 9.49 25.43 -11.15
CA ARG A 188 8.95 24.70 -9.98
C ARG A 188 9.25 23.20 -10.00
N PHE A 189 9.33 22.61 -11.20
CA PHE A 189 9.45 21.16 -11.33
C PHE A 189 10.65 20.59 -10.54
N PRO A 190 10.48 19.47 -9.81
CA PRO A 190 11.54 18.82 -9.05
C PRO A 190 12.59 18.11 -9.93
N ASP A 191 13.33 18.86 -10.75
CA ASP A 191 14.29 18.30 -11.73
C ASP A 191 15.41 17.49 -11.06
N ALA A 192 15.69 17.69 -9.77
CA ALA A 192 16.70 16.90 -9.06
C ALA A 192 16.25 15.45 -8.76
N ILE A 193 14.94 15.21 -8.61
CA ILE A 193 14.38 13.94 -8.14
C ILE A 193 13.52 13.24 -9.20
N LEU A 194 12.80 13.99 -10.04
CA LEU A 194 11.86 13.43 -11.02
C LEU A 194 12.38 13.53 -12.45
N THR A 195 11.91 12.63 -13.30
CA THR A 195 12.21 12.65 -14.73
C THR A 195 11.12 13.38 -15.52
N ARG A 196 11.41 14.60 -15.96
CA ARG A 196 10.44 15.46 -16.71
C ARG A 196 9.86 14.79 -17.96
N ARG A 197 10.68 14.05 -18.72
CA ARG A 197 10.25 13.32 -19.93
C ARG A 197 9.20 12.25 -19.60
N LEU A 198 9.38 11.54 -18.48
CA LEU A 198 8.43 10.52 -18.03
C LEU A 198 7.12 11.13 -17.56
N LEU A 199 7.14 12.29 -16.89
CA LEU A 199 5.90 12.98 -16.52
C LEU A 199 5.15 13.53 -17.76
N ARG A 200 5.86 14.03 -18.77
CA ARG A 200 5.26 14.43 -20.06
C ARG A 200 4.62 13.23 -20.76
N LEU A 201 5.30 12.09 -20.78
CA LEU A 201 4.75 10.84 -21.33
C LEU A 201 3.53 10.37 -20.52
N ALA A 202 3.58 10.41 -19.19
CA ALA A 202 2.47 10.05 -18.32
C ALA A 202 1.24 10.95 -18.54
N ARG A 203 1.45 12.26 -18.68
CA ARG A 203 0.40 13.22 -19.06
C ARG A 203 -0.22 12.87 -20.41
N TRP A 204 0.60 12.49 -21.40
CA TRP A 204 0.11 12.04 -22.70
C TRP A 204 -0.69 10.74 -22.56
N MET A 205 -0.17 9.73 -21.87
CA MET A 205 -0.85 8.46 -21.60
C MET A 205 -2.17 8.62 -20.83
N CYS A 206 -2.24 9.55 -19.88
CA CYS A 206 -3.46 9.91 -19.13
C CYS A 206 -4.56 10.45 -20.06
N ARG A 207 -4.19 11.22 -21.11
CA ARG A 207 -5.17 11.65 -22.13
C ARG A 207 -5.83 10.46 -22.84
N PHE A 208 -5.06 9.40 -23.06
CA PHE A 208 -5.50 8.14 -23.67
C PHE A 208 -5.99 7.09 -22.66
N ARG A 209 -6.36 7.49 -21.43
CA ARG A 209 -6.99 6.64 -20.39
C ARG A 209 -6.12 5.45 -19.95
N SER A 210 -4.80 5.62 -19.94
CA SER A 210 -3.89 4.59 -19.41
C SER A 210 -3.69 4.74 -17.90
N ARG A 211 -4.05 3.70 -17.12
CA ARG A 211 -3.82 3.63 -15.66
C ARG A 211 -2.36 3.91 -15.27
N ARG A 212 -1.40 3.45 -16.06
CA ARG A 212 0.03 3.70 -15.83
C ARG A 212 0.38 5.19 -15.85
N GLY A 213 -0.30 5.97 -16.69
CA GLY A 213 -0.17 7.42 -16.72
C GLY A 213 -0.71 8.08 -15.44
N ASP A 214 -1.86 7.61 -14.98
CA ASP A 214 -2.54 8.14 -13.79
C ASP A 214 -1.70 7.93 -12.52
N ASP A 215 -1.19 6.71 -12.30
CA ASP A 215 -0.34 6.37 -11.15
C ASP A 215 0.95 7.19 -11.13
N THR A 216 1.53 7.42 -12.31
CA THR A 216 2.73 8.23 -12.47
C THR A 216 2.46 9.70 -12.10
N ILE A 217 1.32 10.26 -12.52
CA ILE A 217 0.95 11.64 -12.18
C ILE A 217 0.67 11.77 -10.67
N ARG A 218 -0.02 10.82 -10.04
CA ARG A 218 -0.25 10.81 -8.58
C ARG A 218 1.07 10.75 -7.81
N SER A 219 2.01 9.94 -8.28
CA SER A 219 3.37 9.91 -7.72
C SER A 219 4.07 11.27 -7.85
N ALA A 220 3.93 11.94 -9.00
CA ALA A 220 4.49 13.28 -9.20
C ALA A 220 3.89 14.31 -8.23
N GLU A 221 2.58 14.26 -8.01
CA GLU A 221 1.85 15.11 -7.04
C GLU A 221 2.43 14.97 -5.63
N PHE A 222 2.68 13.72 -5.21
CA PHE A 222 3.29 13.41 -3.93
C PHE A 222 4.67 14.06 -3.80
N TYR A 223 5.57 13.82 -4.76
CA TYR A 223 6.93 14.37 -4.72
C TYR A 223 6.97 15.90 -4.85
N ASP A 224 6.09 16.53 -5.64
CA ASP A 224 6.00 18.00 -5.74
C ASP A 224 5.58 18.65 -4.42
N ARG A 225 4.68 17.99 -3.67
CA ARG A 225 4.28 18.45 -2.34
C ARG A 225 5.47 18.49 -1.39
N TYR A 226 6.23 17.40 -1.28
CA TYR A 226 7.43 17.35 -0.44
C TYR A 226 8.52 18.31 -0.92
N TRP A 227 8.71 18.44 -2.23
CA TRP A 227 9.63 19.39 -2.82
C TRP A 227 9.31 20.84 -2.41
N THR A 228 8.03 21.20 -2.45
CA THR A 228 7.54 22.52 -2.04
C THR A 228 7.75 22.76 -0.54
N VAL A 229 7.37 21.79 0.31
CA VAL A 229 7.54 21.89 1.77
C VAL A 229 9.01 21.98 2.15
N SER A 230 9.89 21.30 1.42
CA SER A 230 11.34 21.28 1.69
C SER A 230 12.11 22.44 1.04
N GLY A 231 11.42 23.44 0.47
CA GLY A 231 12.07 24.58 -0.19
C GLY A 231 12.97 24.18 -1.38
N GLY A 232 12.66 23.08 -2.05
CA GLY A 232 13.45 22.54 -3.16
C GLY A 232 14.74 21.84 -2.75
N GLN A 233 14.89 21.48 -1.48
CA GLN A 233 16.03 20.74 -0.99
C GLN A 233 15.66 19.28 -0.74
N PHE A 234 16.59 18.36 -0.99
CA PHE A 234 16.48 16.98 -0.56
C PHE A 234 17.84 16.49 -0.09
N VAL A 235 17.85 15.69 0.98
CA VAL A 235 19.06 15.09 1.52
C VAL A 235 19.07 13.62 1.15
N ALA A 236 19.96 13.24 0.24
CA ALA A 236 20.34 11.85 0.06
C ALA A 236 21.44 11.54 1.08
N ARG A 237 21.09 11.09 2.30
CA ARG A 237 22.12 10.61 3.23
C ARG A 237 22.82 9.40 2.59
N PRO A 238 24.16 9.40 2.47
CA PRO A 238 24.88 8.18 2.13
C PRO A 238 24.69 7.15 3.25
N ALA A 239 24.73 5.86 2.89
CA ALA A 239 24.63 4.78 3.86
C ALA A 239 25.71 4.95 4.95
N VAL A 240 25.29 4.82 6.21
CA VAL A 240 26.24 4.68 7.32
C VAL A 240 26.98 3.36 7.09
N PRO A 241 28.33 3.34 7.04
CA PRO A 241 29.07 2.09 6.97
C PRO A 241 28.65 1.21 8.14
N GLN A 242 28.24 -0.02 7.88
CA GLN A 242 28.08 -1.00 8.95
C GLN A 242 29.48 -1.26 9.51
N GLU A 243 29.72 -0.87 10.76
CA GLU A 243 30.90 -1.29 11.49
C GLU A 243 30.91 -2.82 11.56
N GLN A 244 32.05 -3.39 11.18
CA GLN A 244 32.32 -4.83 11.10
C GLN A 244 32.39 -5.46 12.49
#